data_AF-A0A1I3SWP0-F1
#
_entry.id   AF-A0A1I3SWP0-F1
#
_cell.length_a   1.000
_cell.length_b   1.000
_cell.length_c   1.000
_cell.angle_alpha   90.00
_cell.angle_beta   90.00
_cell.angle_gamma   90.00
#
_symmetry.space_group_name_H-M   'P 1'
#
loop_
_entity.id
_entity.type
_entity.pdbx_description
1 polymer ?
#
loop_
_entity_poly.entity_id
_entity_poly.type
_entity_poly.pdbx_seq_one_letter_code
_entity_poly.pdbx_strand_id
1 'polypeptide(L)'
;MAKGRLSADMRDVERPSHRAEAGRWLRQKREAAGLTQRELAEKVGVLYYTYISQVELGQGKIIPERWPAWAEALDVHPRIFSMKMLQSYEPFAYKMIFGDDELQ
;
A
#
# COMPACT_ATOMS: atom_id res chain seq x y z
N MET A 1 -36.68 20.26 2.38
CA MET A 1 -35.25 20.56 2.66
C MET A 1 -34.66 19.40 3.47
N ALA A 2 -34.09 18.39 2.81
CA ALA A 2 -33.47 17.26 3.51
C ALA A 2 -32.09 17.69 4.05
N LYS A 3 -32.00 17.83 5.36
CA LYS A 3 -30.77 18.18 6.07
C LYS A 3 -29.86 16.94 6.07
N GLY A 4 -28.92 16.90 5.14
CA GLY A 4 -27.90 15.85 5.05
C GLY A 4 -27.06 15.80 6.32
N ARG A 5 -27.45 14.91 7.24
CA ARG A 5 -26.58 14.42 8.31
C ARG A 5 -25.79 13.25 7.72
N LEU A 6 -24.72 13.55 6.97
CA LEU A 6 -23.63 12.59 6.92
C LEU A 6 -22.96 12.65 8.29
N SER A 7 -23.06 11.52 8.96
CA SER A 7 -22.98 11.30 10.39
C SER A 7 -21.62 11.66 10.97
N ALA A 8 -21.63 11.93 12.27
CA ALA A 8 -20.47 12.15 13.12
C ALA A 8 -19.53 10.92 13.27
N ASP A 9 -19.61 9.98 12.31
CA ASP A 9 -18.98 8.65 12.25
C ASP A 9 -17.71 8.65 11.38
N MET A 10 -17.42 9.75 10.68
CA MET A 10 -16.24 9.90 9.82
C MET A 10 -14.93 10.14 10.62
N ARG A 11 -14.91 9.80 11.92
CA ARG A 11 -13.81 10.06 12.85
C ARG A 11 -12.83 8.90 12.99
N ASP A 12 -13.24 7.68 12.63
CA ASP A 12 -12.35 6.49 12.62
C ASP A 12 -11.67 6.28 11.28
N VAL A 13 -11.51 7.35 10.50
CA VAL A 13 -10.80 7.26 9.24
C VAL A 13 -9.29 7.37 9.52
N GLU A 14 -8.75 6.33 10.16
CA GLU A 14 -7.33 6.05 10.33
C GLU A 14 -6.64 5.78 8.98
N ARG A 15 -6.68 6.76 8.06
CA ARG A 15 -6.03 6.69 6.75
C ARG A 15 -4.50 6.81 6.81
N PRO A 16 -3.89 7.59 7.73
CA PRO A 16 -2.44 7.74 7.78
C PRO A 16 -1.69 6.51 8.32
N SER A 17 -2.25 5.79 9.31
CA SER A 17 -1.54 4.72 10.02
C SER A 17 -1.29 3.49 9.12
N HIS A 18 -2.31 3.04 8.39
CA HIS A 18 -2.21 1.89 7.48
C HIS A 18 -1.24 2.10 6.31
N ARG A 19 -1.12 3.34 5.81
CA ARG A 19 -0.16 3.66 4.74
C ARG A 19 1.28 3.67 5.24
N ALA A 20 1.51 4.16 6.45
CA ALA A 20 2.83 4.10 7.07
C ALA A 20 3.27 2.64 7.31
N GLU A 21 2.34 1.75 7.68
CA GLU A 21 2.61 0.31 7.78
C GLU A 21 2.95 -0.34 6.44
N ALA A 22 2.17 -0.05 5.39
CA ALA A 22 2.51 -0.50 4.03
C ALA A 22 3.89 -0.01 3.60
N GLY A 23 4.20 1.27 3.84
CA GLY A 23 5.50 1.85 3.51
C GLY A 23 6.66 1.13 4.21
N ARG A 24 6.52 0.85 5.52
CA ARG A 24 7.49 0.05 6.27
C ARG A 24 7.64 -1.37 5.72
N TRP A 25 6.53 -2.01 5.38
CA TRP A 25 6.54 -3.36 4.81
C TRP A 25 7.23 -3.39 3.44
N LEU A 26 6.93 -2.43 2.56
CA LEU A 26 7.59 -2.28 1.25
C LEU A 26 9.09 -2.07 1.40
N ARG A 27 9.49 -1.22 2.35
CA ARG A 27 10.90 -0.99 2.69
C ARG A 27 11.60 -2.29 3.12
N GLN A 28 10.98 -3.06 4.02
CA GLN A 28 11.53 -4.35 4.46
C GLN A 28 11.68 -5.33 3.30
N LYS A 29 10.69 -5.40 2.39
CA LYS A 29 10.78 -6.26 1.20
C LYS A 29 11.87 -5.81 0.24
N ARG A 30 12.05 -4.50 0.06
CA ARG A 30 13.13 -3.95 -0.76
C ARG A 30 14.50 -4.33 -0.19
N GLU A 31 14.68 -4.14 1.12
CA GLU A 31 15.93 -4.44 1.81
C GLU A 31 16.24 -5.95 1.81
N ALA A 32 15.21 -6.80 1.98
CA ALA A 32 15.35 -8.25 1.87
C ALA A 32 15.73 -8.72 0.44
N ALA A 33 15.26 -8.01 -0.58
CA ALA A 33 15.66 -8.24 -1.98
C ALA A 33 17.05 -7.66 -2.32
N GLY A 34 17.75 -7.05 -1.34
CA GLY A 34 19.08 -6.46 -1.54
C GLY A 34 19.10 -5.20 -2.41
N LEU A 35 17.96 -4.52 -2.57
CA LEU A 35 17.83 -3.38 -3.47
C LEU A 35 17.96 -2.05 -2.73
N THR A 36 18.64 -1.08 -3.34
CA THR A 36 18.52 0.34 -2.97
C THR A 36 17.20 0.93 -3.50
N GLN A 37 16.78 2.09 -2.99
CA GLN A 37 15.60 2.78 -3.52
C GLN A 37 15.75 3.14 -5.00
N ARG A 38 16.98 3.45 -5.46
CA ARG A 38 17.28 3.75 -6.86
C ARG A 38 17.13 2.51 -7.75
N GLU A 39 17.66 1.37 -7.32
CA GLU A 39 17.53 0.11 -8.08
C GLU A 39 16.08 -0.37 -8.12
N LEU A 40 15.32 -0.19 -7.03
CA LEU A 40 13.89 -0.46 -7.07
C LEU A 40 13.17 0.46 -8.06
N ALA A 41 13.52 1.76 -8.08
CA ALA A 41 12.94 2.71 -9.02
C ALA A 41 13.15 2.31 -10.49
N GLU A 42 14.38 1.87 -10.82
CA GLU A 42 14.74 1.36 -12.13
C GLU A 42 13.94 0.09 -12.48
N LYS A 43 13.85 -0.88 -11.56
CA LYS A 43 13.10 -2.13 -11.76
C LYS A 43 11.61 -1.91 -11.99
N VAL A 44 10.98 -0.97 -11.28
CA VAL A 44 9.53 -0.73 -11.36
C VAL A 44 9.15 0.36 -12.38
N GLY A 45 10.11 0.84 -13.18
CA GLY A 45 9.86 1.81 -14.25
C GLY A 45 9.32 3.14 -13.73
N VAL A 46 9.91 3.68 -12.64
CA VAL A 46 9.61 5.03 -12.15
C VAL A 46 10.81 5.93 -12.35
N LEU A 47 10.56 7.16 -12.81
CA LEU A 47 11.62 8.09 -13.22
C LEU A 47 12.47 8.61 -12.05
N TYR A 48 11.91 8.66 -10.84
CA TYR A 48 12.58 9.28 -9.69
C TYR A 48 12.52 8.38 -8.46
N TYR A 49 13.68 8.12 -7.85
CA TYR A 49 13.79 7.35 -6.60
C TYR A 49 13.05 8.02 -5.42
N THR A 50 12.82 9.33 -5.48
CA THR A 50 12.04 10.07 -4.48
C THR A 50 10.60 9.55 -4.38
N TYR A 51 10.05 9.00 -5.46
CA TYR A 51 8.77 8.31 -5.43
C TYR A 51 8.81 7.06 -4.54
N ILE A 52 9.89 6.27 -4.62
CA ILE A 52 10.09 5.11 -3.75
C ILE A 52 10.15 5.55 -2.29
N SER A 53 10.93 6.59 -1.97
CA SER A 53 11.02 7.14 -0.62
C SER A 53 9.67 7.63 -0.08
N GLN A 54 8.88 8.36 -0.90
CA GLN A 54 7.55 8.81 -0.53
C GLN A 54 6.58 7.65 -0.24
N VAL A 55 6.63 6.58 -1.04
CA VAL A 55 5.85 5.37 -0.82
C VAL A 55 6.28 4.67 0.48
N GLU A 56 7.58 4.52 0.72
CA GLU A 56 8.11 3.89 1.95
C GLU A 56 7.79 4.69 3.22
N LEU A 57 7.62 6.01 3.11
CA LEU A 57 7.18 6.89 4.19
C LEU A 57 5.64 6.99 4.32
N GLY A 58 4.89 6.25 3.50
CA GLY A 58 3.42 6.27 3.50
C GLY A 58 2.81 7.56 2.93
N GLN A 59 3.61 8.44 2.32
CA GLN A 59 3.18 9.71 1.73
C GLN A 59 2.67 9.53 0.29
N GLY A 60 2.98 8.41 -0.35
CA GLY A 60 2.51 8.03 -1.69
C GLY A 60 1.70 6.73 -1.67
N LYS A 61 0.90 6.52 -2.73
CA LYS A 61 0.29 5.22 -3.05
C LYS A 61 0.90 4.67 -4.35
N ILE A 62 1.01 3.35 -4.44
CA ILE A 62 1.26 2.65 -5.70
C ILE A 62 -0.10 2.44 -6.37
N ILE A 63 -0.29 2.96 -7.57
CA ILE A 63 -1.50 2.70 -8.35
C ILE A 63 -1.61 1.20 -8.72
N PRO A 64 -2.82 0.61 -8.77
CA PRO A 64 -3.00 -0.83 -8.99
C PRO A 64 -2.29 -1.40 -10.22
N GLU A 65 -2.22 -0.63 -11.31
CA GLU A 65 -1.59 -1.01 -12.57
C GLU A 65 -0.08 -1.24 -12.41
N ARG A 66 0.53 -0.68 -11.36
CA ARG A 66 1.96 -0.87 -11.06
C ARG A 66 2.23 -2.01 -10.08
N TRP A 67 1.21 -2.58 -9.44
CA TRP A 67 1.40 -3.65 -8.45
C TRP A 67 2.14 -4.88 -9.00
N PRO A 68 1.92 -5.35 -10.25
CA PRO A 68 2.66 -6.49 -10.78
C PRO A 68 4.17 -6.26 -10.82
N ALA A 69 4.62 -5.10 -11.31
CA ALA A 69 6.04 -4.75 -11.37
C ALA A 69 6.68 -4.64 -9.99
N TRP A 70 5.94 -4.13 -9.00
CA TRP A 70 6.42 -4.07 -7.61
C TRP A 70 6.48 -5.45 -6.96
N ALA A 71 5.48 -6.29 -7.17
CA ALA A 71 5.46 -7.66 -6.66
C ALA A 71 6.65 -8.46 -7.19
N GLU A 72 6.91 -8.36 -8.50
CA GLU A 72 8.07 -8.99 -9.16
C GLU A 72 9.40 -8.44 -8.63
N ALA A 73 9.57 -7.11 -8.59
CA ALA A 73 10.82 -6.51 -8.14
C ALA A 73 11.17 -6.80 -6.67
N LEU A 74 10.15 -7.02 -5.83
CA LEU A 74 10.29 -7.29 -4.41
C LEU A 74 10.27 -8.78 -4.04
N ASP A 75 10.21 -9.67 -5.03
CA ASP A 75 10.09 -11.12 -4.85
C ASP A 75 8.91 -11.50 -3.92
N VAL A 76 7.75 -10.89 -4.17
CA VAL A 76 6.51 -11.17 -3.43
C VAL A 76 5.47 -11.75 -4.38
N HIS A 77 4.87 -12.87 -4.00
CA HIS A 77 3.79 -13.46 -4.76
C HIS A 77 2.66 -12.43 -5.02
N PRO A 78 2.19 -12.25 -6.28
CA PRO A 78 1.26 -11.16 -6.64
C PRO A 78 0.00 -11.10 -5.78
N ARG A 79 -0.58 -12.26 -5.42
CA ARG A 79 -1.74 -12.33 -4.52
C ARG A 79 -1.45 -11.71 -3.15
N ILE A 80 -0.30 -12.02 -2.55
CA ILE A 80 0.09 -11.53 -1.22
C ILE A 80 0.35 -10.03 -1.28
N PHE A 81 1.04 -9.57 -2.33
CA PHE A 81 1.28 -8.15 -2.55
C PHE A 81 -0.04 -7.37 -2.68
N SER A 82 -0.95 -7.83 -3.55
CA SER A 82 -2.25 -7.19 -3.79
C SER A 82 -3.11 -7.15 -2.54
N MET A 83 -3.17 -8.24 -1.76
CA MET A 83 -3.90 -8.26 -0.49
C MET A 83 -3.33 -7.25 0.50
N LYS A 84 -1.99 -7.16 0.61
CA LYS A 84 -1.35 -6.16 1.48
C LYS A 84 -1.64 -4.73 1.05
N MET A 85 -1.55 -4.44 -0.26
CA MET A 85 -1.87 -3.11 -0.78
C MET A 85 -3.35 -2.77 -0.58
N LEU A 86 -4.26 -3.72 -0.81
CA LEU A 86 -5.69 -3.49 -0.62
C LEU A 86 -6.05 -3.25 0.85
N GLN A 87 -5.51 -4.07 1.76
CA GLN A 87 -5.66 -3.89 3.21
C GLN A 87 -5.23 -2.48 3.64
N SER A 88 -4.13 -1.97 3.09
CA SER A 88 -3.57 -0.68 3.49
C SER A 88 -4.18 0.53 2.77
N TYR A 89 -4.57 0.38 1.50
CA TYR A 89 -5.05 1.51 0.69
C TYR A 89 -6.56 1.68 0.74
N GLU A 90 -7.30 0.58 0.81
CA GLU A 90 -8.77 0.51 0.78
C GLU A 90 -9.28 -0.50 1.84
N PRO A 91 -9.06 -0.25 3.14
CA PRO A 91 -9.36 -1.20 4.22
C PRO A 91 -10.83 -1.64 4.27
N PHE A 92 -11.77 -0.76 3.92
CA PHE A 92 -13.18 -1.11 3.81
C PHE A 92 -13.46 -2.11 2.69
N ALA A 93 -12.86 -1.90 1.51
CA ALA A 93 -13.00 -2.85 0.40
C ALA A 93 -12.36 -4.20 0.76
N TYR A 94 -11.22 -4.17 1.45
CA TYR A 94 -10.59 -5.39 1.98
C TYR A 94 -11.54 -6.14 2.92
N LYS A 95 -12.11 -5.46 3.93
CA LYS A 95 -13.06 -6.06 4.87
C LYS A 95 -14.32 -6.61 4.18
N MET A 96 -14.83 -5.94 3.15
CA MET A 96 -15.98 -6.42 2.38
C MET A 96 -15.69 -7.71 1.59
N ILE A 97 -14.44 -7.92 1.17
CA ILE A 97 -14.03 -9.10 0.40
C ILE A 97 -13.65 -10.27 1.32
N PHE A 98 -12.97 -9.99 2.44
CA PHE A 98 -12.33 -11.01 3.28
C PHE A 98 -12.95 -11.17 4.67
N GLY A 99 -13.88 -10.30 5.09
CA GLY A 99 -14.44 -10.30 6.44
C GLY A 99 -13.47 -9.74 7.48
N ASP A 100 -13.74 -10.02 8.76
CA ASP A 100 -12.90 -9.65 9.91
C ASP A 100 -11.82 -10.71 10.24
N ASP A 101 -11.70 -11.76 9.41
CA ASP A 101 -10.69 -12.79 9.60
C ASP A 101 -9.31 -12.26 9.18
N GLU A 102 -8.52 -11.82 10.16
CA GLU A 102 -7.11 -11.57 9.99
C GLU A 102 -6.41 -12.84 9.47
N LEU A 103 -5.62 -12.71 8.41
CA LEU A 103 -4.71 -13.77 7.97
C LEU A 103 -3.70 -14.04 9.09
N GLN A 104 -3.95 -15.09 9.87
CA GLN A 104 -2.94 -15.71 10.74
C GLN A 104 -1.90 -16.45 9.90
#